data_AF-A0A8S4QP20-F1
#
_entry.id   AF-A0A8S4QP20-F1
#
_cell.length_a   1.000
_cell.length_b   1.000
_cell.length_c   1.000
_cell.angle_alpha   90.00
_cell.angle_beta   90.00
_cell.angle_gamma   90.00
#
_symmetry.space_group_name_H-M   'P 1'
#
loop_
_entity.id
_entity.type
_entity.pdbx_description
1 polymer ?
#
loop_
_entity_poly.entity_id
_entity_poly.type
_entity_poly.pdbx_seq_one_letter_code
_entity_poly.pdbx_strand_id
1 'polypeptide(L)'
;MWRFVEEPELPLLVAQRVAKLKWQWAGHIVRRKDGRWGRKVLEWQPRTGKRSVGRPPTRWTDDIKRVAGSRWIQGAQNRGTWNSLQKTYVQQWTSIG
;
A
#
# COMPACT_ATOMS: atom_id res chain seq x y z
N MET A 1 -19.03 -17.67 -32.40
CA MET A 1 -17.83 -16.81 -32.44
C MET A 1 -18.07 -15.67 -31.46
N TRP A 2 -17.59 -15.79 -30.23
CA TRP A 2 -17.79 -14.76 -29.20
C TRP A 2 -16.64 -13.77 -29.26
N ARG A 3 -16.91 -12.54 -29.70
CA ARG A 3 -15.93 -11.45 -29.61
C ARG A 3 -15.88 -11.00 -28.15
N PHE A 4 -14.81 -11.38 -27.47
CA PHE A 4 -14.39 -10.78 -26.22
C PHE A 4 -14.11 -9.30 -26.54
N VAL A 5 -15.02 -8.40 -26.20
CA VAL A 5 -14.77 -6.97 -26.28
C VAL A 5 -13.87 -6.66 -25.09
N GLU A 6 -12.59 -6.44 -25.36
CA GLU A 6 -11.69 -5.79 -24.41
C GLU A 6 -12.30 -4.42 -24.08
N GLU A 7 -12.89 -4.27 -22.90
CA GLU A 7 -13.23 -2.96 -22.34
C GLU A 7 -11.94 -2.34 -21.79
N PRO A 8 -11.36 -1.32 -22.45
CA PRO A 8 -10.05 -0.78 -22.08
C PRO A 8 -10.05 -0.01 -20.75
N GLU A 9 -11.23 0.32 -20.21
CA GLU A 9 -11.40 1.17 -19.01
C GLU A 9 -11.43 0.38 -17.69
N LEU A 10 -11.77 -0.92 -17.74
CA LEU A 10 -11.95 -1.75 -16.55
C LEU A 10 -10.65 -1.96 -15.73
N PRO A 11 -9.46 -2.19 -16.33
CA PRO A 11 -8.23 -2.41 -15.58
C PRO A 11 -7.82 -1.19 -14.75
N LEU A 12 -8.04 0.02 -15.28
CA LEU A 12 -7.68 1.27 -14.63
C LEU A 12 -8.55 1.53 -13.39
N LEU A 13 -9.87 1.33 -13.51
CA LEU A 13 -10.80 1.47 -12.38
C LEU A 13 -10.53 0.44 -11.28
N VAL A 14 -10.21 -0.80 -11.66
CA VAL A 14 -9.84 -1.85 -10.70
C VAL A 14 -8.55 -1.46 -9.98
N ALA A 15 -7.51 -1.02 -10.70
CA ALA A 15 -6.26 -0.57 -10.10
C ALA A 15 -6.45 0.60 -9.11
N GLN A 16 -7.24 1.61 -9.51
CA GLN A 16 -7.62 2.72 -8.64
C GLN A 16 -8.30 2.24 -7.36
N ARG A 17 -9.27 1.32 -7.48
CA ARG A 17 -10.03 0.80 -6.35
C ARG A 17 -9.15 0.00 -5.40
N VAL A 18 -8.31 -0.89 -5.93
CA VAL A 18 -7.39 -1.72 -5.15
C VAL A 18 -6.39 -0.85 -4.41
N ALA A 19 -5.77 0.13 -5.07
CA ALA A 19 -4.83 1.05 -4.43
C ALA A 19 -5.51 1.85 -3.30
N LYS A 20 -6.71 2.40 -3.55
CA LYS A 20 -7.50 3.11 -2.54
C LYS A 20 -7.78 2.24 -1.32
N LEU A 21 -8.20 0.99 -1.51
CA LEU A 21 -8.49 0.07 -0.42
C LEU A 21 -7.25 -0.30 0.37
N LYS A 22 -6.13 -0.56 -0.32
CA LYS A 22 -4.83 -0.84 0.32
C LYS A 22 -4.39 0.31 1.24
N TRP A 23 -4.46 1.54 0.77
CA TRP A 23 -4.11 2.73 1.56
C TRP A 23 -5.01 2.91 2.78
N GLN A 24 -6.31 2.74 2.61
CA GLN A 24 -7.29 2.84 3.70
C GLN A 24 -7.08 1.75 4.75
N TRP A 25 -6.85 0.51 4.31
CA TRP A 25 -6.57 -0.61 5.18
C TRP A 25 -5.29 -0.40 6.00
N ALA A 26 -4.20 0.04 5.37
CA ALA A 26 -2.95 0.33 6.05
C ALA A 26 -3.14 1.34 7.20
N GLY A 27 -3.79 2.47 6.91
CA GLY A 27 -4.08 3.47 7.93
C GLY A 27 -5.04 2.96 9.02
N HIS A 28 -6.04 2.15 8.65
CA HIS A 28 -6.96 1.54 9.61
C HIS A 28 -6.22 0.63 10.60
N ILE A 29 -5.36 -0.28 10.11
CA ILE A 29 -4.61 -1.21 10.96
C ILE A 29 -3.65 -0.48 11.90
N VAL A 30 -2.95 0.57 11.42
CA VAL A 30 -2.05 1.34 12.28
C VAL A 30 -2.78 1.99 13.46
N ARG A 31 -4.00 2.50 13.23
CA ARG A 31 -4.81 3.18 14.26
C ARG A 31 -5.55 2.21 15.20
N ARG A 32 -5.64 0.93 14.84
CA ARG A 32 -6.26 -0.10 15.69
C ARG A 32 -5.41 -0.32 16.94
N LYS A 33 -6.08 -0.35 18.10
CA LYS A 33 -5.48 -0.58 19.43
C LYS A 33 -5.94 -1.88 20.08
N ASP A 34 -6.63 -2.75 19.34
CA ASP A 34 -7.27 -3.97 19.84
C ASP A 34 -6.30 -5.17 20.02
N GLY A 35 -4.98 -4.91 20.04
CA GLY A 35 -3.95 -5.94 20.28
C GLY A 35 -3.82 -7.01 19.19
N ARG A 36 -4.58 -6.91 18.09
CA ARG A 36 -4.57 -7.92 17.02
C ARG A 36 -3.24 -7.95 16.27
N TRP A 37 -2.93 -9.13 15.73
CA TRP A 37 -1.74 -9.41 14.92
C TRP A 37 -1.52 -8.48 13.72
N GLY A 38 -2.55 -7.87 13.14
CA GLY A 38 -2.43 -7.08 11.91
C GLY A 38 -1.40 -5.95 12.02
N ARG A 39 -1.37 -5.25 13.15
CA ARG A 39 -0.37 -4.21 13.41
C ARG A 39 1.03 -4.79 13.61
N LYS A 40 1.13 -5.91 14.34
CA LYS A 40 2.40 -6.63 14.54
C LYS A 40 3.00 -7.07 13.20
N VAL A 41 2.18 -7.57 12.27
CA VAL A 41 2.61 -7.97 10.92
C VAL A 41 3.15 -6.78 10.13
N LEU A 42 2.52 -5.60 10.22
CA LEU A 42 2.99 -4.39 9.52
C LEU A 42 4.27 -3.79 10.12
N GLU A 43 4.42 -3.86 11.43
CA GLU A 43 5.62 -3.41 12.16
C GLU A 43 6.77 -4.42 12.08
N TRP A 44 6.49 -5.68 11.70
CA TRP A 44 7.49 -6.73 11.69
C TRP A 44 8.58 -6.45 10.66
N GLN A 45 9.80 -6.26 11.17
CA GLN A 45 10.99 -6.07 10.39
C GLN A 45 12.04 -7.07 10.88
N PRO A 46 12.53 -8.00 10.05
CA PRO A 46 13.47 -9.00 10.52
C PRO A 46 14.81 -8.30 10.79
N ARG A 47 15.18 -8.23 12.07
CA ARG A 47 16.38 -7.53 12.57
C ARG A 47 17.64 -8.39 12.55
N THR A 48 17.51 -9.71 12.35
CA THR A 48 18.60 -10.68 12.52
C THR A 48 18.78 -11.52 11.25
N GLY A 49 20.04 -11.75 10.85
CA GLY A 49 20.45 -12.60 9.73
C GLY A 49 21.02 -11.84 8.52
N LYS A 50 22.14 -12.33 7.97
CA LYS A 50 22.63 -11.92 6.65
C LYS A 50 21.72 -12.57 5.59
N ARG A 51 20.96 -11.77 4.84
CA ARG A 51 20.20 -12.29 3.69
C ARG A 51 21.16 -12.51 2.52
N SER A 52 20.90 -13.53 1.70
CA SER A 52 21.65 -13.79 0.47
C SER A 52 21.64 -12.56 -0.45
N VAL A 53 22.74 -12.35 -1.18
CA VAL A 53 22.89 -11.25 -2.15
C VAL A 53 22.01 -11.57 -3.37
N GLY A 54 20.99 -10.75 -3.62
CA GLY A 54 20.02 -10.88 -4.71
C GLY A 54 19.05 -9.69 -4.73
N ARG A 55 18.18 -9.56 -5.74
CA ARG A 55 17.17 -8.48 -5.79
C ARG A 55 16.26 -8.59 -4.57
N PRO A 56 16.23 -7.59 -3.67
CA PRO A 56 15.32 -7.64 -2.54
C PRO A 56 13.88 -7.71 -3.05
N PRO A 57 13.06 -8.68 -2.61
CA PRO A 57 11.65 -8.68 -2.95
C PRO A 57 11.03 -7.39 -2.42
N THR A 58 10.31 -6.66 -3.28
CA THR A 58 9.52 -5.50 -2.88
C THR A 58 8.53 -5.94 -1.82
N ARG A 59 8.66 -5.40 -0.61
CA ARG A 59 7.73 -5.69 0.48
C ARG A 59 6.42 -4.96 0.24
N TRP A 60 5.35 -5.52 0.79
CA TRP A 60 4.02 -4.90 0.76
C TRP A 60 3.99 -3.46 1.29
N THR A 61 4.89 -3.10 2.23
CA THR A 61 4.98 -1.74 2.80
C THR A 61 5.87 -0.77 2.00
N ASP A 62 6.63 -1.25 1.02
CA ASP A 62 7.63 -0.41 0.35
C ASP A 62 6.99 0.66 -0.55
N ASP A 63 5.84 0.37 -1.16
CA ASP A 63 5.07 1.36 -1.92
C ASP A 63 4.41 2.41 -1.00
N ILE A 64 3.97 2.01 0.19
CA ILE A 64 3.47 2.95 1.20
C ILE A 64 4.59 3.87 1.68
N LYS A 65 5.77 3.31 1.96
CA LYS A 65 6.97 4.07 2.36
C LYS A 65 7.43 5.04 1.27
N ARG A 66 7.23 4.71 -0.01
CA ARG A 66 7.55 5.59 -1.12
C ARG A 66 6.76 6.90 -1.08
N VAL A 67 5.50 6.85 -0.64
CA VAL A 67 4.61 8.02 -0.59
C VAL A 67 4.61 8.71 0.77
N ALA A 68 4.57 7.96 1.87
CA ALA A 68 4.46 8.50 3.24
C ALA A 68 5.79 8.52 4.03
N GLY A 69 6.88 8.07 3.42
CA GLY A 69 8.21 8.03 4.04
C GLY A 69 8.44 6.85 5.00
N SER A 70 9.65 6.77 5.55
CA SER A 70 10.06 5.69 6.47
C SER A 70 9.26 5.67 7.78
N ARG A 71 8.77 6.83 8.23
CA ARG A 71 7.94 7.01 9.42
C ARG A 71 6.43 6.95 9.14
N TRP A 72 6.01 6.31 8.04
CA TRP A 72 4.61 6.25 7.63
C TRP A 72 3.65 5.72 8.72
N ILE A 73 4.10 4.85 9.63
CA ILE A 73 3.28 4.37 10.77
C ILE A 73 2.90 5.53 11.69
N GLN A 74 3.82 6.46 11.95
CA GLN A 74 3.51 7.66 12.72
C GLN A 74 2.61 8.60 11.92
N GLY A 75 2.90 8.79 10.63
CA GLY A 75 2.10 9.63 9.74
C GLY A 75 0.67 9.13 9.55
N ALA A 76 0.45 7.81 9.58
CA ALA A 76 -0.85 7.17 9.46
C ALA A 76 -1.73 7.29 10.72
N GLN A 77 -1.18 7.68 11.87
CA GLN A 77 -1.97 7.95 13.07
C GLN A 77 -2.92 9.15 12.84
N ASN A 78 -2.44 10.19 12.16
CA ASN A 78 -3.25 11.34 11.81
C ASN A 78 -4.06 11.06 10.53
N ARG A 79 -5.39 11.09 10.65
CA ARG A 79 -6.29 10.80 9.51
C ARG A 79 -6.20 11.86 8.41
N GLY A 80 -6.03 13.13 8.76
CA GLY A 80 -5.97 14.23 7.80
C GLY A 80 -4.75 14.11 6.89
N THR A 81 -3.57 13.93 7.48
CA THR A 81 -2.32 13.72 6.74
C THR A 81 -2.33 12.41 5.96
N TRP A 82 -2.94 11.35 6.50
CA TRP A 82 -3.06 10.09 5.79
C TRP A 82 -3.97 10.19 4.56
N ASN A 83 -5.11 10.89 4.69
CA ASN A 83 -6.05 11.06 3.59
C ASN A 83 -5.51 11.98 2.49
N SER A 84 -4.73 13.02 2.85
CA SER A 84 -4.16 13.93 1.83
C SER A 84 -3.17 13.23 0.89
N LEU A 85 -2.41 12.26 1.40
CA LEU A 85 -1.45 11.47 0.64
C LEU A 85 -2.09 10.37 -0.22
N GLN A 86 -3.38 10.06 0.01
CA GLN A 86 -4.06 8.97 -0.69
C GLN A 86 -4.12 9.19 -2.21
N LYS A 87 -4.35 10.43 -2.65
CA LYS A 87 -4.43 10.77 -4.09
C LYS A 87 -3.10 10.47 -4.78
N THR A 88 -1.99 10.87 -4.18
CA THR A 88 -0.63 10.62 -4.67
C THR A 88 -0.34 9.12 -4.74
N TYR A 89 -0.76 8.36 -3.73
CA TYR A 89 -0.59 6.91 -3.72
C TYR A 89 -1.38 6.22 -4.84
N VAL A 90 -2.64 6.60 -5.05
CA VAL A 90 -3.46 6.03 -6.14
C VAL A 90 -2.87 6.39 -7.50
N GLN A 91 -2.43 7.64 -7.70
CA GLN A 91 -1.78 8.08 -8.94
C GLN A 91 -0.56 7.23 -9.30
N GLN A 92 0.25 6.82 -8.32
CA GLN A 92 1.40 5.95 -8.56
C GLN A 92 1.02 4.61 -9.26
N TRP A 93 -0.19 4.10 -9.03
CA TRP A 93 -0.67 2.84 -9.60
C TRP A 93 -1.47 3.02 -10.90
N THR A 94 -1.78 4.26 -11.28
CA THR A 94 -2.69 4.58 -12.39
C THR A 94 -2.07 5.50 -13.43
N SER A 95 -0.95 6.15 -13.10
CA SER A 95 -0.12 6.93 -14.03
C SER A 95 0.80 6.04 -14.88
N ILE A 96 0.50 4.73 -14.97
CA ILE A 96 1.16 3.83 -15.91
C ILE A 96 0.51 4.07 -17.27
N GLY A 97 1.16 4.95 -18.04
CA GLY A 97 1.03 5.16 -19.48
C GLY A 97 2.43 5.35 -20.04
#